data_AF-A0A9J7HU51-F1
#
_entry.id   AF-A0A9J7HU51-F1
#
_cell.length_a   1.000
_cell.length_b   1.000
_cell.length_c   1.000
_cell.angle_alpha   90.00
_cell.angle_beta   90.00
_cell.angle_gamma   90.00
#
_symmetry.space_group_name_H-M   'P 1'
#
loop_
_entity.id
_entity.type
_entity.pdbx_description
1 polymer ?
#
loop_
_entity_poly.entity_id
_entity_poly.type
_entity_poly.pdbx_seq_one_letter_code
_entity_poly.pdbx_strand_id
1 'polypeptide(L)'
;MGITSMGKLRGMAGKNAYEKFQILEQRDRIIRQGSKKQTDLATAKAFVGTCQDMCPEKERYEREFQNRLSLFETLPDDDNRIDHTKAVKEYARSSADKEEPLPHELRPPHVLTLTMNYLVNNILDLGRDGNWGDWYDFVWNRTRGIRKTLV
;
A
#
# COMPACT_ATOMS: atom_id res chain seq x y z
N MET A 1 26.22 6.01 4.45
CA MET A 1 26.29 6.75 3.16
C MET A 1 25.12 6.30 2.32
N GLY A 2 24.08 7.13 2.15
CA GLY A 2 22.85 6.76 1.45
C GLY A 2 22.98 6.84 -0.07
N ILE A 3 22.26 5.99 -0.80
CA ILE A 3 22.13 6.09 -2.25
C ILE A 3 21.35 7.37 -2.59
N THR A 4 21.94 8.24 -3.42
CA THR A 4 21.38 9.56 -3.77
C THR A 4 20.91 9.68 -5.22
N SER A 5 21.00 8.61 -6.02
CA SER A 5 20.67 8.65 -7.45
C SER A 5 19.94 7.39 -7.91
N MET A 6 18.90 7.57 -8.71
CA MET A 6 18.10 6.49 -9.30
C MET A 6 18.95 5.48 -10.08
N GLY A 7 20.02 5.95 -10.74
CA GLY A 7 20.90 5.07 -11.53
C GLY A 7 21.57 3.97 -10.69
N LYS A 8 21.81 4.24 -9.40
CA LYS A 8 22.41 3.27 -8.46
C LYS A 8 21.43 2.19 -7.98
N LEU A 9 20.12 2.45 -8.08
CA LEU A 9 19.09 1.47 -7.74
C LEU A 9 18.78 0.50 -8.89
N ARG A 10 19.19 0.83 -10.11
CA ARG A 10 18.90 0.03 -11.30
C ARG A 10 19.58 -1.33 -11.19
N GLY A 11 18.80 -2.40 -11.33
CA GLY A 11 19.28 -3.78 -11.25
C GLY A 11 19.46 -4.33 -9.83
N MET A 12 19.18 -3.53 -8.79
CA MET A 12 19.12 -4.05 -7.42
C MET A 12 17.87 -4.91 -7.23
N ALA A 13 18.03 -6.05 -6.56
CA ALA A 13 16.93 -6.92 -6.16
C ALA A 13 17.17 -7.38 -4.71
N GLY A 14 16.19 -7.18 -3.84
CA GLY A 14 16.24 -7.62 -2.45
C GLY A 14 15.91 -9.11 -2.33
N LYS A 15 16.62 -9.82 -1.45
CA LYS A 15 16.46 -11.26 -1.22
C LYS A 15 15.28 -11.60 -0.31
N ASN A 16 14.86 -10.65 0.54
CA ASN A 16 13.78 -10.79 1.52
C ASN A 16 12.93 -9.51 1.56
N ALA A 17 11.82 -9.54 2.31
CA ALA A 17 10.89 -8.41 2.45
C ALA A 17 11.59 -7.12 2.89
N TYR A 18 12.47 -7.20 3.88
CA TYR A 18 13.19 -6.05 4.42
C TYR A 18 14.08 -5.40 3.36
N GLU A 19 14.91 -6.18 2.65
CA GLU A 19 15.78 -5.65 1.60
C GLU A 19 14.97 -5.02 0.45
N LYS A 20 13.85 -5.66 0.04
CA LYS A 20 12.95 -5.11 -0.98
C LYS A 20 12.31 -3.80 -0.52
N PHE A 21 11.84 -3.74 0.73
CA PHE A 21 11.31 -2.53 1.34
C PHE A 21 12.35 -1.40 1.35
N GLN A 22 13.60 -1.68 1.77
CA GLN A 22 14.68 -0.68 1.79
C GLN A 22 14.99 -0.11 0.41
N ILE A 23 15.00 -0.94 -0.64
CA ILE A 23 15.20 -0.48 -2.02
C ILE A 23 14.06 0.47 -2.44
N LEU A 24 12.81 0.12 -2.14
CA LEU A 24 11.64 0.93 -2.48
C LEU A 24 11.58 2.23 -1.66
N GLU A 25 12.00 2.20 -0.39
CA GLU A 25 12.12 3.38 0.47
C GLU A 25 13.14 4.37 -0.10
N GLN A 26 14.31 3.89 -0.51
CA GLN A 26 15.35 4.71 -1.12
C GLN A 26 14.88 5.31 -2.45
N ARG A 27 14.19 4.53 -3.28
CA ARG A 27 13.57 5.02 -4.52
C ARG A 27 12.63 6.18 -4.24
N ASP A 28 11.70 5.99 -3.31
CA ASP A 28 10.69 6.99 -2.98
C ASP A 28 11.33 8.25 -2.39
N ARG A 29 12.38 8.11 -1.57
CA ARG A 29 13.18 9.24 -1.05
C ARG A 29 13.81 10.07 -2.16
N ILE A 30 14.41 9.42 -3.17
CA ILE A 30 15.02 10.11 -4.32
C ILE A 30 13.95 10.83 -5.15
N ILE A 31 12.79 10.20 -5.38
CA ILE A 31 11.66 10.81 -6.11
C ILE A 31 11.17 12.07 -5.37
N ARG A 32 11.03 12.02 -4.05
CA ARG A 32 10.58 13.18 -3.25
C ARG A 32 11.60 14.32 -3.25
N GLN A 33 12.89 14.03 -3.17
CA GLN A 33 13.95 15.04 -3.28
C GLN A 33 13.94 15.77 -4.63
N GLY A 34 13.56 15.08 -5.72
CA GLY A 34 13.42 15.68 -7.05
C GLY A 34 12.10 16.41 -7.30
N SER A 35 11.09 16.23 -6.43
CA SER A 35 9.75 16.78 -6.62
C SER A 35 9.63 18.18 -6.03
N LYS A 36 9.23 19.16 -6.84
CA LYS A 36 8.88 20.50 -6.35
C LYS A 36 7.47 20.45 -5.76
N LYS A 37 7.30 20.90 -4.50
CA LYS A 37 5.97 21.07 -3.90
C LYS A 37 5.18 22.09 -4.70
N GLN A 38 4.00 21.70 -5.17
CA GLN A 38 3.10 22.60 -5.87
C GLN A 38 2.22 23.31 -4.84
N THR A 39 2.49 24.59 -4.58
CA THR A 39 1.80 25.38 -3.55
C THR A 39 0.66 26.23 -4.09
N ASP A 40 0.54 26.34 -5.42
CA ASP A 40 -0.47 27.17 -6.07
C ASP A 40 -1.68 26.34 -6.49
N LEU A 41 -2.84 26.69 -5.91
CA LEU A 41 -4.12 26.03 -6.19
C LEU A 41 -4.60 26.28 -7.62
N ALA A 42 -4.24 27.42 -8.23
CA ALA A 42 -4.68 27.76 -9.60
C ALA A 42 -4.02 26.86 -10.66
N THR A 43 -2.84 26.33 -10.38
CA THR A 43 -2.13 25.40 -11.26
C THR A 43 -2.32 23.94 -10.86
N ALA A 44 -3.00 23.67 -9.74
CA ALA A 44 -3.12 22.34 -9.16
C ALA A 44 -3.73 21.36 -10.16
N LYS A 45 -3.00 20.29 -10.46
CA LYS A 45 -3.52 19.17 -11.25
C LYS A 45 -4.10 18.12 -10.31
N ALA A 46 -5.18 17.48 -10.75
CA ALA A 46 -5.70 16.31 -10.06
C ALA A 46 -4.58 15.27 -9.90
N PHE A 47 -4.31 14.87 -8.67
CA PHE A 47 -3.27 13.90 -8.38
C PHE A 47 -3.75 12.51 -8.82
N VAL A 48 -3.13 11.95 -9.86
CA VAL A 48 -3.54 10.66 -10.45
C VAL A 48 -2.71 9.54 -9.84
N GLY A 49 -3.36 8.63 -9.13
CA GLY A 49 -2.74 7.39 -8.65
C GLY A 49 -2.40 6.43 -9.79
N THR A 50 -1.27 5.73 -9.68
CA THR A 50 -0.78 4.81 -10.71
C THR A 50 -0.63 3.36 -10.21
N CYS A 51 -0.85 3.10 -8.92
CA CYS A 51 -0.80 1.75 -8.36
C CYS A 51 -1.90 0.86 -8.96
N GLN A 52 -1.51 -0.19 -9.69
CA GLN A 52 -2.47 -1.12 -10.31
C GLN A 52 -2.93 -2.25 -9.38
N ASP A 53 -2.35 -2.34 -8.18
CA ASP A 53 -2.63 -3.38 -7.21
C ASP A 53 -3.58 -2.89 -6.11
N MET A 54 -4.27 -3.82 -5.44
CA MET A 54 -5.12 -3.49 -4.29
C MET A 54 -4.33 -2.92 -3.09
N CYS A 55 -3.03 -3.20 -2.99
CA CYS A 55 -2.07 -2.68 -2.01
C CYS A 55 -0.76 -2.30 -2.71
N PRO A 56 -0.17 -1.10 -2.49
CA PRO A 56 1.11 -0.72 -3.07
C PRO A 56 2.25 -1.68 -2.72
N GLU A 57 3.15 -1.93 -3.67
CA GLU A 57 4.27 -2.87 -3.50
C GLU A 57 5.11 -2.61 -2.24
N LYS A 58 5.48 -1.34 -1.99
CA LYS A 58 6.27 -0.98 -0.81
C LYS A 58 5.54 -1.34 0.49
N GLU A 59 4.25 -1.08 0.55
CA GLU A 59 3.43 -1.38 1.73
C GLU A 59 3.32 -2.89 1.96
N ARG A 60 3.23 -3.71 0.91
CA ARG A 60 3.24 -5.17 1.05
C ARG A 60 4.51 -5.68 1.73
N TYR A 61 5.67 -5.23 1.26
CA TYR A 61 6.95 -5.64 1.85
C TYR A 61 7.20 -5.02 3.22
N GLU A 62 6.74 -3.79 3.47
CA GLU A 62 6.76 -3.18 4.80
C GLU A 62 5.98 -4.03 5.80
N ARG A 63 4.75 -4.42 5.45
CA ARG A 63 3.87 -5.20 6.32
C ARG A 63 4.36 -6.63 6.53
N GLU A 64 4.91 -7.27 5.50
CA GLU A 64 5.56 -8.58 5.62
C GLU A 64 6.76 -8.51 6.58
N PHE A 65 7.66 -7.53 6.40
CA PHE A 65 8.81 -7.34 7.29
C PHE A 65 8.40 -7.02 8.74
N GLN A 66 7.33 -6.26 8.95
CA GLN A 66 6.84 -5.87 10.28
C GLN A 66 5.93 -6.92 10.94
N ASN A 67 5.69 -8.07 10.31
CA ASN A 67 4.72 -9.09 10.74
C ASN A 67 3.33 -8.48 11.03
N ARG A 68 2.90 -7.57 10.14
CA ARG A 68 1.65 -6.83 10.24
C ARG A 68 0.68 -7.27 9.14
N LEU A 69 0.52 -8.59 9.05
CA LEU A 69 -0.34 -9.25 8.08
C LEU A 69 -1.64 -9.68 8.75
N SER A 70 -2.73 -9.56 8.00
CA SER A 70 -4.00 -10.19 8.38
C SER A 70 -4.05 -11.60 7.80
N LEU A 71 -4.69 -12.53 8.50
CA LEU A 71 -4.98 -13.88 7.99
C LEU A 71 -5.75 -13.90 6.65
N PHE A 72 -6.43 -12.80 6.29
CA PHE A 72 -7.09 -12.65 5.00
C PHE A 72 -6.14 -12.26 3.85
N GLU A 73 -4.86 -12.02 4.15
CA GLU A 73 -3.83 -11.55 3.22
C GLU A 73 -2.59 -12.44 3.18
N THR A 74 -2.57 -13.55 3.92
CA THR A 74 -1.43 -14.48 3.98
C THR A 74 -1.58 -15.64 3.00
N LEU A 75 -0.47 -16.32 2.71
CA LEU A 75 -0.50 -17.59 1.99
C LEU A 75 -1.10 -18.69 2.88
N PRO A 76 -1.87 -19.65 2.33
CA PRO A 76 -2.49 -20.72 3.13
C PRO A 76 -1.53 -21.54 3.99
N ASP A 77 -0.27 -21.65 3.54
CA ASP A 77 0.76 -22.48 4.18
C ASP A 77 1.82 -21.65 4.94
N ASP A 78 1.71 -20.31 4.95
CA ASP A 78 2.70 -19.43 5.59
C ASP A 78 2.10 -18.08 6.01
N ASP A 79 1.74 -17.97 7.29
CA ASP A 79 1.18 -16.75 7.90
C ASP A 79 2.18 -15.59 7.99
N ASN A 80 3.46 -15.83 7.73
CA ASN A 80 4.48 -14.78 7.70
C ASN A 80 4.74 -14.23 6.30
N ARG A 81 4.07 -14.77 5.27
CA ARG A 81 4.25 -14.35 3.88
C ARG A 81 2.96 -13.80 3.31
N ILE A 82 3.06 -12.61 2.72
CA ILE A 82 1.91 -11.93 2.13
C ILE A 82 1.56 -12.57 0.79
N ASP A 83 0.27 -12.85 0.59
CA ASP A 83 -0.28 -13.11 -0.72
C ASP A 83 -0.50 -11.76 -1.43
N HIS A 84 0.40 -11.45 -2.36
CA HIS A 84 0.35 -10.19 -3.11
C HIS A 84 -0.97 -9.98 -3.87
N THR A 85 -1.71 -11.05 -4.18
CA THR A 85 -3.00 -10.97 -4.89
C THR A 85 -4.17 -10.67 -3.95
N LYS A 86 -4.01 -10.91 -2.64
CA LYS A 86 -5.02 -10.67 -1.61
C LYS A 86 -4.76 -9.42 -0.78
N ALA A 87 -3.53 -8.91 -0.78
CA ALA A 87 -3.13 -7.74 -0.02
C ALA A 87 -3.94 -6.49 -0.41
N VAL A 88 -4.59 -5.87 0.56
CA VAL A 88 -5.35 -4.62 0.39
C VAL A 88 -4.70 -3.50 1.20
N LYS A 89 -4.58 -2.32 0.58
CA LYS A 89 -4.01 -1.13 1.23
C LYS A 89 -4.71 -0.81 2.55
N GLU A 90 -3.91 -0.61 3.59
CA GLU A 90 -4.40 -0.24 4.91
C GLU A 90 -4.81 1.22 5.00
N TYR A 91 -5.77 1.47 5.90
CA TYR A 91 -6.07 2.83 6.29
C TYR A 91 -4.90 3.44 7.05
N ALA A 92 -4.24 4.40 6.43
CA ALA A 92 -3.21 5.19 7.06
C ALA A 92 -3.79 6.53 7.52
N ARG A 93 -3.79 6.78 8.84
CA ARG A 93 -4.27 8.03 9.45
C ARG A 93 -3.52 9.25 8.88
N SER A 94 -4.19 10.39 8.85
CA SER A 94 -3.55 11.68 8.57
C SER A 94 -2.75 12.13 9.78
N SER A 95 -1.49 12.51 9.58
CA SER A 95 -0.64 13.17 10.57
C SER A 95 0.03 14.39 9.93
N ALA A 96 0.42 15.37 10.74
CA ALA A 96 1.03 16.61 10.24
C ALA A 96 2.37 16.36 9.52
N ASP A 97 3.13 15.38 9.99
CA ASP A 97 4.45 15.03 9.43
C ASP A 97 4.37 14.08 8.23
N LYS A 98 3.16 13.71 7.80
CA LYS A 98 3.01 12.74 6.70
C LYS A 98 3.32 13.42 5.38
N GLU A 99 4.33 12.89 4.69
CA GLU A 99 4.64 13.30 3.33
C GLU A 99 3.44 13.07 2.40
N GLU A 100 3.32 13.92 1.37
CA GLU A 100 2.34 13.69 0.31
C GLU A 100 2.62 12.33 -0.36
N PRO A 101 1.56 11.53 -0.58
CA PRO A 101 1.72 10.23 -1.22
C PRO A 101 2.23 10.42 -2.65
N LEU A 102 3.10 9.53 -3.10
CA LEU A 102 3.57 9.45 -4.48
C LEU A 102 2.50 8.79 -5.37
N PRO A 103 2.52 9.01 -6.71
CA PRO A 103 1.52 8.45 -7.60
C PRO A 103 1.39 6.92 -7.48
N HIS A 104 2.51 6.21 -7.37
CA HIS A 104 2.53 4.74 -7.23
C HIS A 104 2.12 4.24 -5.84
N GLU A 105 1.92 5.13 -4.88
CA GLU A 105 1.34 4.80 -3.57
C GLU A 105 -0.19 4.94 -3.57
N LEU A 106 -0.77 5.55 -4.61
CA LEU A 106 -2.22 5.75 -4.75
C LEU A 106 -2.83 4.85 -5.83
N ARG A 107 -3.99 4.30 -5.50
CA ARG A 107 -4.78 3.46 -6.41
C ARG A 107 -5.72 4.35 -7.25
N PRO A 108 -5.76 4.21 -8.57
CA PRO A 108 -6.72 4.90 -9.42
C PRO A 108 -8.15 4.36 -9.21
N PRO A 109 -9.19 5.10 -9.66
CA PRO A 109 -10.60 4.75 -9.41
C PRO A 109 -11.01 3.32 -9.82
N HIS A 110 -10.50 2.80 -10.95
CA HIS A 110 -10.82 1.43 -11.38
C HIS A 110 -10.26 0.37 -10.44
N VAL A 111 -9.07 0.61 -9.87
CA VAL A 111 -8.46 -0.30 -8.89
C VAL A 111 -9.18 -0.24 -7.55
N LEU A 112 -9.68 0.94 -7.15
CA LEU A 112 -10.52 1.08 -5.96
C LEU A 112 -11.83 0.29 -6.09
N THR A 113 -12.44 0.35 -7.28
CA THR A 113 -13.65 -0.44 -7.60
C THR A 113 -13.35 -1.93 -7.56
N LEU A 114 -12.25 -2.36 -8.19
CA LEU A 114 -11.77 -3.75 -8.13
C LEU A 114 -11.53 -4.20 -6.68
N THR A 115 -10.90 -3.36 -5.88
CA THR A 115 -10.63 -3.65 -4.46
C THR A 115 -11.92 -3.82 -3.67
N MET A 116 -12.91 -2.95 -3.89
CA MET A 116 -14.19 -3.04 -3.22
C MET A 116 -14.94 -4.32 -3.61
N ASN A 117 -14.92 -4.67 -4.91
CA ASN A 117 -15.50 -5.92 -5.39
C ASN A 117 -14.83 -7.15 -4.76
N TYR A 118 -13.51 -7.14 -4.61
CA TYR A 118 -12.79 -8.21 -3.91
C TYR A 118 -13.25 -8.33 -2.45
N LEU A 119 -13.32 -7.22 -1.70
CA LEU A 119 -13.78 -7.26 -0.31
C LEU A 119 -15.19 -7.86 -0.20
N VAL A 120 -16.11 -7.42 -1.07
CA VAL A 120 -17.49 -7.90 -1.08
C VAL A 120 -17.59 -9.39 -1.43
N ASN A 121 -16.92 -9.82 -2.50
CA ASN A 121 -17.10 -11.16 -3.05
C ASN A 121 -16.24 -12.23 -2.36
N ASN A 122 -15.12 -11.84 -1.75
CA ASN A 122 -14.12 -12.79 -1.23
C ASN A 122 -13.95 -12.73 0.29
N ILE A 123 -14.33 -11.63 0.95
CA ILE A 123 -14.02 -11.42 2.38
C ILE A 123 -15.27 -11.37 3.26
N LEU A 124 -16.37 -10.76 2.81
CA LEU A 124 -17.52 -10.49 3.69
C LEU A 124 -18.16 -11.76 4.29
N ASP A 125 -18.13 -12.88 3.57
CA ASP A 125 -18.68 -14.14 4.06
C ASP A 125 -17.70 -14.97 4.93
N LEU A 126 -16.43 -14.58 5.02
CA LEU A 126 -15.41 -15.31 5.79
C LEU A 126 -15.52 -15.10 7.31
N GLY A 127 -16.28 -14.11 7.77
CA GLY A 127 -16.51 -13.91 9.21
C GLY A 127 -17.25 -15.08 9.89
N ARG A 128 -17.86 -15.97 9.11
CA ARG A 128 -18.67 -17.10 9.60
C ARG A 128 -17.89 -18.16 10.38
N ASP A 129 -16.56 -18.18 10.27
CA ASP A 129 -15.68 -19.15 10.96
C ASP A 129 -15.38 -18.78 12.43
N GLY A 130 -16.14 -17.84 13.02
CA GLY A 130 -16.05 -17.48 14.43
C GLY A 130 -15.05 -16.38 14.77
N ASN A 131 -14.30 -15.87 13.78
CA ASN A 131 -13.32 -14.79 13.96
C ASN A 131 -13.86 -13.40 13.57
N TRP A 132 -15.01 -13.02 14.15
CA TRP A 132 -15.68 -11.76 13.83
C TRP A 132 -14.89 -10.50 14.20
N GLY A 133 -14.01 -10.59 15.21
CA GLY A 133 -13.14 -9.49 15.63
C GLY A 133 -12.13 -9.12 14.56
N ASP A 134 -11.28 -10.07 14.16
CA ASP A 134 -10.25 -9.83 13.13
C ASP A 134 -10.89 -9.52 11.78
N TRP A 135 -12.02 -10.16 11.47
CA TRP A 135 -12.80 -9.86 10.26
C TRP A 135 -13.29 -8.42 10.24
N TYR A 136 -13.90 -7.95 11.34
CA TYR A 136 -14.43 -6.59 11.42
C TYR A 136 -13.29 -5.57 11.31
N ASP A 137 -12.20 -5.78 12.05
CA ASP A 137 -11.04 -4.89 12.02
C ASP A 137 -10.42 -4.81 10.63
N PHE A 138 -10.32 -5.94 9.93
CA PHE A 138 -9.84 -6.00 8.56
C PHE A 138 -10.76 -5.22 7.61
N VAL A 139 -12.05 -5.57 7.53
CA VAL A 139 -13.00 -4.96 6.60
C VAL A 139 -13.15 -3.48 6.87
N TRP A 140 -13.29 -3.07 8.13
CA TRP A 140 -13.38 -1.67 8.53
C TRP A 140 -12.13 -0.89 8.13
N ASN A 141 -10.94 -1.45 8.37
CA ASN A 141 -9.69 -0.79 8.02
C ASN A 141 -9.56 -0.62 6.50
N ARG A 142 -9.77 -1.68 5.72
CA ARG A 142 -9.57 -1.65 4.25
C ARG A 142 -10.61 -0.76 3.56
N THR A 143 -11.89 -0.84 3.93
CA THR A 143 -12.95 0.02 3.38
C THR A 143 -12.72 1.50 3.71
N ARG A 144 -12.25 1.81 4.92
CA ARG A 144 -11.85 3.19 5.29
C ARG A 144 -10.65 3.67 4.47
N GLY A 145 -9.70 2.79 4.18
CA GLY A 145 -8.55 3.07 3.31
C GLY A 145 -8.95 3.38 1.86
N ILE A 146 -9.93 2.66 1.32
CA ILE A 146 -10.53 2.95 -0.01
C ILE A 146 -11.14 4.35 -0.01
N ARG A 147 -12.04 4.63 0.94
CA ARG A 147 -12.70 5.95 1.03
C ARG A 147 -11.70 7.09 1.18
N LYS A 148 -10.62 6.90 1.97
CA LYS A 148 -9.57 7.91 2.13
C LYS A 148 -8.76 8.14 0.84
N THR A 149 -8.71 7.17 -0.07
CA THR A 149 -8.01 7.36 -1.36
C THR A 149 -8.83 8.20 -2.34
N LEU A 150 -10.15 8.26 -2.17
CA LEU A 150 -11.05 9.09 -3.00
C LEU A 150 -11.07 10.57 -2.58
N VAL A 151 -10.58 10.91 -1.38
CA VAL A 151 -10.68 12.23 -0.73
C VAL A 151 -9.33 12.74 -0.23
#